data_AF-A0A2V5VVR4-F1
#
_entry.id   AF-A0A2V5VVR4-F1
#
_cell.length_a   1.000
_cell.length_b   1.000
_cell.length_c   1.000
_cell.angle_alpha   90.00
_cell.angle_beta   90.00
_cell.angle_gamma   90.00
#
_symmetry.space_group_name_H-M   'P 1'
#
loop_
_entity.id
_entity.type
_entity.pdbx_description
1 polymer ?
#
loop_
_entity_poly.entity_id
_entity_poly.type
_entity_poly.pdbx_seq_one_letter_code
_entity_poly.pdbx_strand_id
1 'polypeptide(L)'
;MIRTVVFIIAFSLCINAVWARDEKSIKKLRDALVALAPDVDPGEAELVSVTAHTASRSLAREYRVVVGPFVQNVLIHMGKRQRGYCGHYARDIGERLRELKLKTLVLHWGAAFPGTTDESNCLVVTARNQPFEDGIVLDGWRRGGRLFWCPLKKDSDYDLGHLAER
;
A
#
# COMPACT_ATOMS: atom_id res chain seq x y z
N MET A 1 -24.79 27.22 -18.13
CA MET A 1 -25.34 26.53 -16.93
C MET A 1 -25.34 25.01 -17.07
N ILE A 2 -25.77 24.43 -18.21
CA ILE A 2 -25.81 22.97 -18.41
C ILE A 2 -24.42 22.30 -18.34
N ARG A 3 -23.37 22.89 -18.95
CA ARG A 3 -21.99 22.36 -18.86
C ARG A 3 -21.48 22.26 -17.42
N THR A 4 -21.70 23.28 -16.60
CA THR A 4 -21.24 23.31 -15.21
C THR A 4 -21.95 22.26 -14.36
N VAL A 5 -23.26 22.05 -14.57
CA VAL A 5 -24.05 21.03 -13.85
C VAL A 5 -23.61 19.61 -14.25
N VAL A 6 -23.34 19.36 -15.53
CA VAL A 6 -22.83 18.05 -16.00
C VAL A 6 -21.44 17.75 -15.42
N PHE A 7 -20.54 18.74 -15.32
CA PHE A 7 -19.23 18.55 -14.69
C PHE A 7 -19.32 18.24 -13.19
N ILE A 8 -20.24 18.88 -12.45
CA ILE A 8 -20.45 18.63 -11.02
C ILE A 8 -20.98 17.20 -10.78
N ILE A 9 -21.96 16.75 -11.59
CA ILE A 9 -22.53 15.41 -11.49
C ILE A 9 -21.48 14.34 -11.83
N ALA A 10 -20.72 14.52 -12.91
CA ALA A 10 -19.65 13.60 -13.30
C ALA A 10 -18.55 13.51 -12.22
N PHE A 11 -18.14 14.65 -11.65
CA PHE A 11 -17.13 14.69 -10.60
C PHE A 11 -17.61 13.96 -9.33
N SER A 12 -18.84 14.23 -8.87
CA SER A 12 -19.44 13.58 -7.70
C SER A 12 -19.55 12.05 -7.86
N LEU A 13 -19.98 11.57 -9.04
CA LEU A 13 -20.04 10.14 -9.35
C LEU A 13 -18.65 9.48 -9.31
N CYS A 14 -17.64 10.16 -9.83
CA CYS A 14 -16.26 9.66 -9.78
C CYS A 14 -15.74 9.52 -8.35
N ILE A 15 -16.03 10.47 -7.46
CA ILE A 15 -15.53 10.36 -6.08
C ILE A 15 -16.24 9.22 -5.32
N ASN A 16 -17.57 9.08 -5.47
CA ASN A 16 -18.34 7.96 -4.92
C ASN A 16 -17.80 6.60 -5.39
N ALA A 17 -17.47 6.46 -6.68
CA ALA A 17 -16.89 5.24 -7.21
C ALA A 17 -15.48 4.94 -6.65
N VAL A 18 -14.66 5.96 -6.40
CA VAL A 18 -13.34 5.81 -5.79
C VAL A 18 -13.44 5.38 -4.33
N TRP A 19 -14.34 6.00 -3.55
CA TRP A 19 -14.56 5.64 -2.15
C TRP A 19 -15.13 4.22 -2.02
N ALA A 20 -16.14 3.86 -2.81
CA ALA A 20 -16.70 2.50 -2.82
C ALA A 20 -15.65 1.43 -3.20
N ARG A 21 -14.70 1.78 -4.08
CA ARG A 21 -13.59 0.87 -4.44
C ARG A 21 -12.59 0.70 -3.30
N ASP A 22 -12.30 1.76 -2.55
CA ASP A 22 -11.40 1.69 -1.39
C ASP A 22 -12.06 0.93 -0.23
N GLU A 23 -13.35 1.11 0.05
CA GLU A 23 -14.10 0.29 1.04
C GLU A 23 -14.05 -1.20 0.70
N LYS A 24 -14.29 -1.55 -0.58
CA LYS A 24 -14.19 -2.94 -1.04
C LYS A 24 -12.77 -3.48 -0.87
N SER A 25 -11.75 -2.67 -1.12
CA SER A 25 -10.34 -3.07 -0.96
C SER A 25 -9.98 -3.25 0.52
N ILE A 26 -10.43 -2.35 1.39
CA ILE A 26 -10.25 -2.44 2.85
C ILE A 26 -10.86 -3.74 3.37
N LYS A 27 -12.11 -4.02 3.01
CA LYS A 27 -12.79 -5.26 3.43
C LYS A 27 -12.02 -6.51 2.97
N LYS A 28 -11.61 -6.54 1.71
CA LYS A 28 -10.89 -7.68 1.13
C LYS A 28 -9.50 -7.87 1.75
N LEU A 29 -8.77 -6.80 2.04
CA LEU A 29 -7.47 -6.90 2.70
C LEU A 29 -7.64 -7.41 4.13
N ARG A 30 -8.65 -6.92 4.88
CA ARG A 30 -8.97 -7.46 6.20
C ARG A 30 -9.22 -8.97 6.11
N ASP A 31 -10.12 -9.40 5.22
CA ASP A 31 -10.46 -10.81 5.07
C ASP A 31 -9.23 -11.66 4.70
N ALA A 32 -8.31 -11.12 3.88
CA ALA A 32 -7.06 -11.79 3.53
C ALA A 32 -6.09 -11.88 4.71
N LEU A 33 -5.96 -10.83 5.52
CA LEU A 33 -5.13 -10.82 6.73
C LEU A 33 -5.64 -11.83 7.78
N VAL A 34 -6.96 -11.88 8.01
CA VAL A 34 -7.60 -12.88 8.88
C VAL A 34 -7.33 -14.29 8.38
N ALA A 35 -7.29 -14.49 7.06
CA ALA A 35 -7.03 -15.79 6.46
C ALA A 35 -5.55 -16.23 6.51
N LEU A 36 -4.62 -15.39 7.00
CA LEU A 36 -3.20 -15.78 7.12
C LEU A 36 -3.01 -16.95 8.11
N ALA A 37 -3.69 -16.91 9.26
CA ALA A 37 -3.67 -17.99 10.25
C ALA A 37 -4.91 -17.93 11.17
N PRO A 38 -5.32 -19.05 11.79
CA PRO A 38 -6.51 -19.11 12.66
C PRO A 38 -6.46 -18.23 13.91
N ASP A 39 -5.25 -17.84 14.36
CA ASP A 39 -5.00 -17.04 15.55
C ASP A 39 -4.86 -15.54 15.27
N VAL A 40 -4.99 -15.11 14.02
CA VAL A 40 -5.03 -13.68 13.66
C VAL A 40 -6.29 -13.03 14.25
N ASP A 41 -6.11 -11.95 15.00
CA ASP A 41 -7.22 -11.17 15.55
C ASP A 41 -7.92 -10.38 14.41
N PRO A 42 -9.21 -10.62 14.13
CA PRO A 42 -9.95 -9.87 13.12
C PRO A 42 -9.99 -8.37 13.37
N GLY A 43 -9.93 -7.93 14.63
CA GLY A 43 -9.84 -6.52 15.00
C GLY A 43 -8.50 -5.90 14.58
N GLU A 44 -7.38 -6.60 14.79
CA GLU A 44 -6.07 -6.16 14.31
C GLU A 44 -6.02 -6.11 12.79
N ALA A 45 -6.55 -7.13 12.11
CA ALA A 45 -6.62 -7.16 10.65
C ALA A 45 -7.42 -6.00 10.07
N GLU A 46 -8.53 -5.60 10.71
CA GLU A 46 -9.32 -4.43 10.31
C GLU A 46 -8.53 -3.14 10.51
N LEU A 47 -7.89 -2.96 11.68
CA LEU A 47 -7.06 -1.80 11.96
C LEU A 47 -5.89 -1.67 10.98
N VAL A 48 -5.19 -2.76 10.66
CA VAL A 48 -4.11 -2.77 9.66
C VAL A 48 -4.65 -2.38 8.29
N SER A 49 -5.78 -2.98 7.87
CA SER A 49 -6.36 -2.71 6.56
C SER A 49 -6.77 -1.24 6.40
N VAL A 50 -7.50 -0.69 7.36
CA VAL A 50 -7.94 0.72 7.34
C VAL A 50 -6.73 1.66 7.41
N THR A 51 -5.79 1.39 8.32
CA THR A 51 -4.61 2.24 8.54
C THR A 51 -3.71 2.26 7.31
N ALA A 52 -3.43 1.11 6.67
CA ALA A 52 -2.59 1.05 5.47
C ALA A 52 -3.23 1.82 4.30
N HIS A 53 -4.54 1.66 4.07
CA HIS A 53 -5.24 2.37 3.00
C HIS A 53 -5.26 3.89 3.24
N THR A 54 -5.62 4.31 4.46
CA THR A 54 -5.70 5.74 4.81
C THR A 54 -4.32 6.41 4.82
N ALA A 55 -3.30 5.73 5.34
CA ALA A 55 -1.90 6.14 5.29
C ALA A 55 -1.44 6.36 3.85
N SER A 56 -1.61 5.36 2.98
CA SER A 56 -1.21 5.44 1.58
C SER A 56 -1.85 6.65 0.88
N ARG A 57 -3.14 6.89 1.11
CA ARG A 57 -3.86 8.05 0.56
C ARG A 57 -3.37 9.39 1.14
N SER A 58 -3.08 9.42 2.44
CA SER A 58 -2.51 10.61 3.10
C SER A 58 -1.16 10.96 2.51
N LEU A 59 -0.27 9.98 2.37
CA LEU A 59 1.08 10.16 1.85
C LEU A 59 1.08 10.61 0.39
N ALA A 60 0.16 10.12 -0.44
CA ALA A 60 0.01 10.62 -1.81
C ALA A 60 -0.24 12.14 -1.87
N ARG A 61 -1.07 12.64 -0.96
CA ARG A 61 -1.37 14.08 -0.83
C ARG A 61 -0.18 14.85 -0.30
N GLU A 62 0.46 14.34 0.76
CA GLU A 62 1.64 14.93 1.38
C GLU A 62 2.83 15.04 0.40
N TYR A 63 3.07 13.97 -0.36
CA TYR A 63 4.13 13.89 -1.37
C TYR A 63 3.77 14.56 -2.69
N ARG A 64 2.53 15.07 -2.82
CA ARG A 64 2.00 15.73 -4.01
C ARG A 64 2.16 14.86 -5.27
N VAL A 65 1.79 13.59 -5.15
CA VAL A 65 1.80 12.62 -6.26
C VAL A 65 0.63 12.92 -7.20
N VAL A 66 0.92 13.08 -8.50
CA VAL A 66 -0.06 13.61 -9.47
C VAL A 66 -0.29 12.71 -10.70
N VAL A 67 0.69 11.91 -11.13
CA VAL A 67 0.58 11.14 -12.38
C VAL A 67 0.85 9.66 -12.15
N GLY A 68 1.96 9.31 -11.51
CA GLY A 68 2.30 7.92 -11.22
C GLY A 68 3.70 7.75 -10.65
N PRO A 69 4.04 6.52 -10.22
CA PRO A 69 5.30 6.20 -9.55
C PRO A 69 6.53 6.62 -10.36
N PHE A 70 6.56 6.30 -11.66
CA PHE A 70 7.68 6.66 -12.54
C PHE A 70 7.92 8.18 -12.60
N VAL A 71 6.86 8.96 -12.85
CA VAL A 71 6.96 10.43 -12.91
C VAL A 71 7.35 11.00 -11.55
N GLN A 72 6.85 10.43 -10.45
CA GLN A 72 7.24 10.85 -9.11
C GLN A 72 8.74 10.66 -8.90
N ASN A 73 9.30 9.52 -9.30
CA ASN A 73 10.74 9.27 -9.18
C ASN A 73 11.56 10.29 -9.99
N VAL A 74 11.15 10.59 -11.23
CA VAL A 74 11.82 11.62 -12.06
C VAL A 74 11.79 12.99 -11.36
N LEU A 75 10.64 13.39 -10.80
CA LEU A 75 10.51 14.65 -10.09
C LEU A 75 11.38 14.74 -8.83
N ILE A 76 11.61 13.63 -8.14
CA ILE A 76 12.52 13.60 -6.99
C ILE A 76 13.96 13.71 -7.45
N HIS A 77 14.37 12.97 -8.49
CA HIS A 77 15.73 13.09 -9.08
C HIS A 77 16.04 14.52 -9.56
N MET A 78 15.05 15.23 -10.12
CA MET A 78 15.18 16.63 -10.52
C MET A 78 15.12 17.63 -9.35
N GLY A 79 15.02 17.17 -8.10
CA GLY A 79 14.90 18.01 -6.91
C GLY A 79 13.57 18.78 -6.79
N LYS A 80 12.55 18.43 -7.59
CA LYS A 80 11.23 19.07 -7.57
C LYS A 80 10.29 18.48 -6.50
N ARG A 81 10.66 17.34 -5.93
CA ARG A 81 9.99 16.66 -4.81
C ARG A 81 11.05 16.13 -3.86
N GLN A 82 10.74 16.11 -2.57
CA GLN A 82 11.63 15.57 -1.54
C GLN A 82 11.29 14.14 -1.14
N ARG A 83 10.04 13.71 -1.36
CA ARG A 83 9.53 12.39 -0.94
C ARG A 83 8.63 11.77 -1.99
N GLY A 84 8.29 10.49 -1.79
CA GLY A 84 7.45 9.70 -2.71
C GLY A 84 8.15 8.54 -3.42
N TYR A 85 9.36 8.17 -3.04
CA TYR A 85 9.96 6.89 -3.45
C TYR A 85 9.25 5.69 -2.78
N CYS A 86 9.43 4.50 -3.34
CA CYS A 86 8.93 3.23 -2.78
C CYS A 86 9.31 3.06 -1.31
N GLY A 87 10.59 3.24 -0.96
CA GLY A 87 11.07 3.17 0.42
C GLY A 87 10.46 4.23 1.36
N HIS A 88 10.08 5.40 0.85
CA HIS A 88 9.36 6.41 1.65
C HIS A 88 7.93 6.00 1.95
N TYR A 89 7.27 5.28 1.04
CA TYR A 89 5.96 4.71 1.31
C TYR A 89 6.05 3.55 2.29
N ALA A 90 6.97 2.60 2.07
CA ALA A 90 7.15 1.44 2.95
C ALA A 90 7.44 1.86 4.40
N ARG A 91 8.38 2.79 4.59
CA ARG A 91 8.72 3.31 5.92
C ARG A 91 7.53 3.99 6.59
N ASP A 92 6.92 4.97 5.94
CA ASP A 92 5.97 5.86 6.61
C ASP A 92 4.59 5.18 6.82
N ILE A 93 4.19 4.24 5.95
CA ILE A 93 3.06 3.35 6.24
C ILE A 93 3.42 2.44 7.42
N GLY A 94 4.64 1.90 7.44
CA GLY A 94 5.11 1.00 8.50
C GLY A 94 5.22 1.67 9.86
N GLU A 95 5.54 2.96 9.92
CA GLU A 95 5.48 3.77 11.14
C GLU A 95 4.06 3.85 11.69
N ARG A 96 3.07 4.18 10.86
CA ARG A 96 1.66 4.24 11.27
C ARG A 96 1.12 2.88 11.72
N LEU A 97 1.54 1.80 11.05
CA LEU A 97 1.14 0.45 11.46
C LEU A 97 1.80 -0.01 12.76
N ARG A 98 3.05 0.41 13.04
CA ARG A 98 3.73 0.11 14.30
C ARG A 98 3.06 0.76 15.51
N GLU A 99 2.41 1.91 15.34
CA GLU A 99 1.64 2.56 16.41
C GLU A 99 0.46 1.71 16.91
N LEU A 100 -0.04 0.78 16.08
CA LEU A 100 -1.13 -0.13 16.44
C LEU A 100 -0.71 -1.22 17.45
N LYS A 101 0.59 -1.41 17.69
CA LYS A 101 1.14 -2.40 18.65
C LYS A 101 0.57 -3.82 18.44
N LEU A 102 0.61 -4.27 17.18
CA LEU A 102 0.06 -5.55 16.73
C LEU A 102 0.61 -6.73 17.53
N LYS A 103 -0.29 -7.65 17.90
CA LYS A 103 -0.01 -8.84 18.71
C LYS A 103 -0.12 -10.13 17.93
N THR A 104 -0.87 -10.18 16.84
CA THR A 104 -1.09 -11.40 16.03
C THR A 104 -0.45 -11.31 14.65
N LEU A 105 -0.22 -10.09 14.17
CA LEU A 105 0.42 -9.80 12.89
C LEU A 105 1.84 -9.25 13.08
N VAL A 106 2.73 -9.56 12.13
CA VAL A 106 4.12 -9.11 12.09
C VAL A 106 4.36 -8.29 10.82
N LEU A 107 5.07 -7.18 10.96
CA LEU A 107 5.44 -6.31 9.85
C LEU A 107 6.89 -6.56 9.45
N HIS A 108 7.10 -6.79 8.17
CA HIS A 108 8.41 -7.05 7.58
C HIS A 108 8.72 -6.01 6.51
N TRP A 109 10.00 -5.67 6.35
CA TRP A 109 10.45 -4.89 5.21
C TRP A 109 10.72 -5.81 4.04
N GLY A 110 10.01 -5.60 2.93
CA GLY A 110 10.20 -6.34 1.71
C GLY A 110 10.97 -5.53 0.68
N ALA A 111 12.04 -6.11 0.11
CA ALA A 111 12.84 -5.49 -0.94
C ALA A 111 12.93 -6.42 -2.16
N ALA A 112 12.51 -5.92 -3.32
CA ALA A 112 12.76 -6.54 -4.62
C ALA A 112 14.01 -5.94 -5.25
N PHE A 113 14.86 -6.79 -5.85
CA PHE A 113 16.13 -6.39 -6.49
C PHE A 113 17.03 -5.50 -5.60
N PRO A 114 17.34 -5.93 -4.36
CA PRO A 114 18.07 -5.09 -3.41
C PRO A 114 19.46 -4.70 -3.93
N GLY A 115 19.81 -3.42 -3.78
CA GLY A 115 21.10 -2.87 -4.18
C GLY A 115 21.25 -2.55 -5.67
N THR A 116 20.19 -2.72 -6.48
CA THR A 116 20.20 -2.34 -7.90
C THR A 116 19.42 -1.04 -8.15
N THR A 117 19.50 -0.52 -9.37
CA THR A 117 18.68 0.64 -9.79
C THR A 117 17.18 0.34 -9.86
N ASP A 118 16.83 -0.94 -9.89
CA ASP A 118 15.44 -1.43 -9.96
C ASP A 118 14.90 -1.81 -8.57
N GLU A 119 15.62 -1.44 -7.50
CA GLU A 119 15.21 -1.74 -6.13
C GLU A 119 13.81 -1.17 -5.85
N SER A 120 12.90 -2.04 -5.40
CA SER A 120 11.58 -1.65 -4.93
C SER A 120 11.34 -2.13 -3.52
N ASN A 121 10.79 -1.25 -2.70
CA ASN A 121 10.57 -1.50 -1.29
C ASN A 121 9.09 -1.43 -0.95
N CYS A 122 8.63 -2.36 -0.13
CA CYS A 122 7.25 -2.45 0.35
C CYS A 122 7.23 -3.00 1.78
N LEU A 123 6.03 -3.14 2.35
CA LEU A 123 5.84 -3.91 3.58
C LEU A 123 5.28 -5.28 3.23
N VAL A 124 5.63 -6.29 4.03
CA VAL A 124 4.96 -7.59 4.02
C VAL A 124 4.39 -7.85 5.40
N VAL A 125 3.14 -8.31 5.46
CA VAL A 125 2.46 -8.66 6.70
C VAL A 125 2.26 -10.16 6.76
N THR A 126 2.69 -10.77 7.85
CA THR A 126 2.51 -12.21 8.14
C THR A 126 1.75 -12.39 9.44
N ALA A 127 1.22 -13.59 9.67
CA ALA A 127 0.88 -14.05 11.02
C ALA A 127 2.16 -14.40 11.81
N ARG A 128 2.07 -14.49 13.14
CA ARG A 128 3.23 -14.94 13.94
C ARG A 128 3.68 -16.33 13.53
N ASN A 129 5.00 -16.52 13.45
CA ASN A 129 5.64 -17.79 13.08
C ASN A 129 5.26 -18.31 11.68
N GLN A 130 4.67 -17.45 10.83
CA GLN A 130 4.43 -17.74 9.43
C GLN A 130 5.69 -17.37 8.61
N PRO A 131 6.08 -18.18 7.61
CA PRO A 131 7.16 -17.82 6.69
C PRO A 131 6.87 -16.51 5.95
N PHE A 132 7.91 -15.73 5.66
CA PHE A 132 7.79 -14.45 4.95
C PHE A 132 7.05 -14.59 3.62
N GLU A 133 7.32 -15.68 2.89
CA GLU A 133 6.73 -15.96 1.58
C GLU A 133 5.22 -16.20 1.59
N ASP A 134 4.63 -16.49 2.75
CA ASP A 134 3.18 -16.67 2.92
C ASP A 134 2.46 -15.37 3.30
N GLY A 135 3.20 -14.27 3.44
CA GLY A 135 2.67 -12.97 3.80
C GLY A 135 1.89 -12.25 2.69
N ILE A 136 1.37 -11.07 3.05
CA ILE A 136 0.67 -10.15 2.16
C ILE A 136 1.50 -8.88 1.98
N VAL A 137 1.79 -8.54 0.72
CA VAL A 137 2.45 -7.29 0.33
C VAL A 137 1.50 -6.12 0.55
N LEU A 138 2.00 -5.02 1.10
CA LEU A 138 1.36 -3.71 1.17
C LEU A 138 2.27 -2.66 0.52
N ASP A 139 1.79 -2.01 -0.55
CA ASP A 139 2.57 -1.05 -1.33
C ASP A 139 1.72 0.17 -1.73
N GLY A 140 2.03 1.33 -1.16
CA GLY A 140 1.36 2.59 -1.49
C GLY A 140 1.92 3.31 -2.73
N TRP A 141 3.07 2.87 -3.25
CA TRP A 141 3.78 3.54 -4.34
C TRP A 141 3.29 3.06 -5.72
N ARG A 142 3.13 1.74 -5.92
CA ARG A 142 2.80 1.13 -7.23
C ARG A 142 1.57 1.72 -7.92
N ARG A 143 0.58 2.16 -7.14
CA ARG A 143 -0.68 2.72 -7.65
C ARG A 143 -0.86 4.19 -7.27
N GLY A 144 0.24 4.92 -7.08
CA GLY A 144 0.25 6.37 -6.87
C GLY A 144 -0.53 6.81 -5.63
N GLY A 145 -0.40 6.07 -4.53
CA GLY A 145 -1.08 6.35 -3.27
C GLY A 145 -2.38 5.58 -3.06
N ARG A 146 -2.90 4.88 -4.07
CA ARG A 146 -3.86 3.80 -3.81
C ARG A 146 -3.07 2.62 -3.25
N LEU A 147 -3.51 2.04 -2.14
CA LEU A 147 -2.82 0.88 -1.60
C LEU A 147 -2.97 -0.30 -2.58
N PHE A 148 -1.84 -0.79 -3.07
CA PHE A 148 -1.74 -2.08 -3.70
C PHE A 148 -1.46 -3.13 -2.62
N TRP A 149 -2.12 -4.28 -2.73
CA TRP A 149 -1.82 -5.43 -1.89
C TRP A 149 -2.16 -6.73 -2.61
N CYS A 150 -1.41 -7.78 -2.30
CA CYS A 150 -1.65 -9.14 -2.76
C CYS A 150 -0.89 -10.14 -1.86
N PRO A 151 -1.26 -11.44 -1.85
CA PRO A 151 -0.38 -12.46 -1.29
C PRO A 151 0.97 -12.43 -2.01
N LEU A 152 2.09 -12.54 -1.29
CA LEU A 152 3.43 -12.41 -1.87
C LEU A 152 3.66 -13.39 -3.02
N LYS A 153 3.24 -14.64 -2.85
CA LYS A 153 3.27 -15.70 -3.88
C LYS A 153 2.45 -15.41 -5.16
N LYS A 154 1.65 -14.33 -5.16
CA LYS A 154 0.85 -13.88 -6.31
C LYS A 154 1.29 -12.50 -6.81
N ASP A 155 2.37 -11.95 -6.27
CA ASP A 155 2.93 -10.71 -6.76
C ASP A 155 3.62 -10.97 -8.11
N SER A 156 2.97 -10.56 -9.20
CA SER A 156 3.51 -10.69 -10.56
C SER A 156 4.20 -9.43 -11.06
N ASP A 157 4.11 -8.31 -10.32
CA ASP A 157 4.77 -7.05 -10.71
C ASP A 157 6.28 -7.12 -10.43
N TYR A 158 6.69 -8.02 -9.52
CA TYR A 158 8.07 -8.39 -9.23
C TYR A 158 8.12 -9.92 -9.26
N ASP A 159 8.86 -10.52 -10.20
CA ASP A 159 8.90 -11.97 -10.34
C ASP A 159 9.16 -12.67 -8.99
N LEU A 160 8.43 -13.77 -8.75
CA LEU A 160 8.22 -14.46 -7.47
C LEU A 160 9.49 -14.93 -6.71
N GLY A 161 10.68 -14.69 -7.25
CA GLY A 161 11.97 -15.02 -6.63
C GLY A 161 12.79 -13.82 -6.15
N HIS A 162 12.32 -12.58 -6.31
CA HIS A 162 13.15 -11.40 -6.07
C HIS A 162 12.79 -10.58 -4.83
N LEU A 163 11.61 -10.77 -4.24
CA LEU A 163 11.21 -10.04 -3.04
C LEU A 163 11.67 -10.80 -1.79
N ALA A 164 12.66 -10.23 -1.10
CA ALA A 164 13.27 -10.81 0.10
C ALA A 164 13.00 -9.91 1.32
N GLU A 165 13.02 -10.53 2.49
CA GLU A 165 13.02 -9.82 3.77
C GLU A 165 14.37 -9.13 3.98
N ARG A 166 14.36 -7.89 4.50
CA ARG A 166 15.56 -7.10 4.78
C ARG A 166 15.56 -6.52 6.19
#